data_AF-A0A936P2L0-F1
#
_entry.id   AF-A0A936P2L0-F1
#
_cell.length_a   1.000
_cell.length_b   1.000
_cell.length_c   1.000
_cell.angle_alpha   90.00
_cell.angle_beta   90.00
_cell.angle_gamma   90.00
#
_symmetry.space_group_name_H-M   'P 1'
#
loop_
_entity.id
_entity.type
_entity.pdbx_description
1 polymer ?
#
loop_
_entity_poly.entity_id
_entity_poly.type
_entity_poly.pdbx_seq_one_letter_code
_entity_poly.pdbx_strand_id
1 'polypeptide(L)'
;MNRIAVVLLALTAGTSQGALIDRGGGLIYDDVLNITWLQDANYAKTSGYNTDGWMTWGEAISWVANLEYYDSVRGVTYDDWRLPKINLSSGVGFNYPIYTYDGSSLQCWNFSAPGTVHEGSTLSELAHLFYNDLNNIAFFNFDGSNNPNWLWNVFNNGPFINLQYHYYTIDKSYHNNIP
;
A
#
# COMPACT_ATOMS: atom_id res chain seq x y z
N MET A 1 12.09 -41.71 -42.71
CA MET A 1 10.90 -40.98 -42.25
C MET A 1 11.25 -40.30 -40.92
N ASN A 2 11.60 -39.01 -40.94
CA ASN A 2 11.93 -38.26 -39.71
C ASN A 2 10.64 -37.78 -39.05
N ARG A 3 10.40 -38.17 -37.80
CA ARG A 3 9.36 -37.56 -36.96
C ARG A 3 10.02 -36.49 -36.10
N ILE A 4 9.77 -35.22 -36.42
CA ILE A 4 10.15 -34.09 -35.56
C ILE A 4 9.07 -33.99 -34.49
N ALA A 5 9.43 -34.23 -33.22
CA ALA A 5 8.59 -33.93 -32.09
C ALA A 5 8.85 -32.47 -31.67
N VAL A 6 7.82 -31.62 -31.77
CA VAL A 6 7.85 -30.27 -31.20
C VAL A 6 7.36 -30.38 -29.77
N VAL A 7 8.25 -30.16 -28.80
CA VAL A 7 7.85 -29.97 -27.40
C VAL A 7 7.40 -28.52 -27.27
N LEU A 8 6.09 -28.31 -27.12
CA LEU A 8 5.56 -27.04 -26.66
C LEU A 8 5.98 -26.86 -25.19
N LEU A 9 6.97 -26.00 -24.95
CA LEU A 9 7.24 -25.47 -23.63
C LEU A 9 6.16 -24.43 -23.32
N ALA A 10 5.08 -24.86 -22.70
CA ALA A 10 4.10 -23.94 -22.12
C ALA A 10 4.76 -23.27 -20.90
N LEU A 11 5.45 -22.16 -21.13
CA LEU A 11 5.76 -21.20 -20.08
C LEU A 11 4.42 -20.59 -19.68
N THR A 12 3.75 -21.18 -18.69
CA THR A 12 2.77 -20.43 -17.91
C THR A 12 3.59 -19.34 -17.22
N ALA A 13 3.55 -18.14 -17.79
CA ALA A 13 3.91 -16.95 -17.04
C ALA A 13 2.95 -16.93 -15.84
N GLY A 14 3.41 -17.47 -14.72
CA GLY A 14 2.81 -17.13 -13.44
C GLY A 14 2.84 -15.61 -13.39
N THR A 15 1.69 -15.00 -13.13
CA THR A 15 1.66 -13.59 -12.75
C THR A 15 2.74 -13.41 -11.71
N SER A 16 3.76 -12.57 -11.96
CA SER A 16 4.66 -12.19 -10.89
C SER A 16 3.79 -11.45 -9.87
N GLN A 17 3.28 -12.17 -8.86
CA GLN A 17 2.82 -11.48 -7.67
C GLN A 17 4.03 -10.67 -7.19
N GLY A 18 3.85 -9.36 -7.06
CA GLY A 18 4.88 -8.50 -6.48
C GLY A 18 5.38 -9.11 -5.19
N ALA A 19 6.69 -9.21 -5.06
CA ALA A 19 7.31 -9.75 -3.88
C ALA A 19 7.64 -8.60 -2.92
N LEU A 20 6.98 -8.60 -1.77
CA LEU A 20 7.48 -7.89 -0.59
C LEU A 20 8.67 -8.66 -0.04
N ILE A 21 9.87 -8.10 -0.19
CA ILE A 21 11.13 -8.74 0.15
C ILE A 21 11.68 -8.11 1.42
N ASP A 22 11.73 -8.89 2.51
CA ASP A 22 12.44 -8.50 3.73
C ASP A 22 13.95 -8.39 3.43
N ARG A 23 14.48 -7.17 3.56
CA ARG A 23 15.89 -6.86 3.31
C ARG A 23 16.77 -7.01 4.56
N GLY A 24 16.18 -7.42 5.69
CA GLY A 24 16.73 -7.29 7.02
C GLY A 24 16.76 -5.83 7.49
N GLY A 25 17.10 -5.63 8.77
CA GLY A 25 17.30 -4.30 9.33
C GLY A 25 16.05 -3.42 9.34
N GLY A 26 14.85 -4.00 9.31
CA GLY A 26 13.58 -3.29 9.38
C GLY A 26 13.13 -2.63 8.06
N LEU A 27 13.60 -3.13 6.91
CA LEU A 27 13.29 -2.60 5.59
C LEU A 27 12.65 -3.66 4.69
N ILE A 28 11.53 -3.31 4.05
CA ILE A 28 10.81 -4.19 3.11
C ILE A 28 10.89 -3.58 1.71
N TYR A 29 11.51 -4.27 0.76
CA TYR A 29 11.50 -3.85 -0.64
C TYR A 29 10.23 -4.33 -1.33
N ASP A 30 9.63 -3.44 -2.09
CA ASP A 30 8.47 -3.69 -2.94
C ASP A 30 8.94 -3.60 -4.40
N ASP A 31 8.95 -4.73 -5.09
CA ASP A 31 9.49 -4.83 -6.45
C ASP A 31 8.52 -4.34 -7.54
N VAL A 32 7.21 -4.22 -7.23
CA VAL A 32 6.21 -3.69 -8.16
C VAL A 32 6.20 -2.17 -8.13
N LEU A 33 6.18 -1.58 -6.94
CA LEU A 33 6.24 -0.14 -6.77
C LEU A 33 7.67 0.40 -6.88
N ASN A 34 8.68 -0.48 -6.80
CA ASN A 34 10.10 -0.16 -6.79
C ASN A 34 10.44 0.87 -5.70
N ILE A 35 10.01 0.58 -4.48
CA ILE A 35 10.25 1.40 -3.28
C ILE A 35 10.63 0.52 -2.11
N THR A 36 11.18 1.13 -1.06
CA THR A 36 11.44 0.45 0.21
C THR A 36 10.56 1.06 1.29
N TRP A 37 9.85 0.20 2.01
CA TRP A 37 9.04 0.54 3.14
C TRP A 37 9.80 0.31 4.45
N LEU A 38 9.46 1.06 5.49
CA LEU A 38 9.76 0.65 6.86
C LEU A 38 8.92 -0.57 7.20
N GLN A 39 9.55 -1.60 7.78
CA GLN A 39 8.86 -2.79 8.28
C GLN A 39 7.93 -2.44 9.44
N ASP A 40 8.33 -1.47 10.28
CA ASP A 40 7.46 -0.90 11.31
C ASP A 40 6.55 0.17 10.72
N ALA A 41 5.31 -0.20 10.41
CA ALA A 41 4.33 0.69 9.79
C ALA A 41 3.83 1.79 10.75
N ASN A 42 4.20 1.76 12.03
CA ASN A 42 3.93 2.82 12.99
C ASN A 42 5.22 3.33 13.64
N TYR A 43 6.29 3.48 12.83
CA TYR A 43 7.60 3.84 13.32
C TYR A 43 7.65 5.19 14.05
N ALA A 44 6.77 6.15 13.71
CA ALA A 44 6.65 7.41 14.45
C ALA A 44 6.37 7.17 15.94
N LYS A 45 5.59 6.14 16.27
CA LYS A 45 5.32 5.74 17.65
C LYS A 45 6.50 5.04 18.28
N THR A 46 7.01 4.00 17.63
CA THR A 46 8.02 3.10 18.24
C THR A 46 9.40 3.74 18.32
N SER A 47 9.71 4.71 17.46
CA SER A 47 10.90 5.56 17.59
C SER A 47 10.80 6.59 18.73
N GLY A 48 9.60 6.80 19.28
CA GLY A 48 9.34 7.82 20.30
C GLY A 48 9.13 9.22 19.77
N TYR A 49 8.99 9.42 18.45
CA TYR A 49 8.69 10.72 17.85
C TYR A 49 7.28 11.21 18.24
N ASN A 50 6.30 10.30 18.25
CA ASN A 50 4.92 10.58 18.62
C ASN A 50 4.42 9.56 19.66
N THR A 51 3.63 10.00 20.64
CA THR A 51 3.23 9.16 21.78
C THR A 51 2.28 8.02 21.42
N ASP A 52 1.34 8.25 20.52
CA ASP A 52 0.29 7.29 20.17
C ASP A 52 0.37 6.77 18.73
N GLY A 53 1.18 7.42 17.88
CA GLY A 53 1.35 7.16 16.46
C GLY A 53 0.38 7.95 15.57
N TRP A 54 -0.46 8.79 16.16
CA TRP A 54 -1.47 9.57 15.46
C TRP A 54 -0.89 10.94 15.16
N MET A 55 -0.78 11.26 13.87
CA MET A 55 -0.23 12.52 13.39
C MET A 55 -1.23 13.18 12.45
N THR A 56 -1.35 14.50 12.57
CA THR A 56 -1.90 15.33 11.50
C THR A 56 -1.01 15.23 10.26
N TRP A 57 -1.56 15.62 9.10
CA TRP A 57 -0.80 15.63 7.85
C TRP A 57 0.49 16.47 7.96
N GLY A 58 0.40 17.64 8.61
CA GLY A 58 1.56 18.51 8.81
C GLY A 58 2.64 17.88 9.69
N GLU A 59 2.23 17.18 10.77
CA GLU A 59 3.15 16.43 11.62
C GLU A 59 3.80 15.26 10.88
N ALA A 60 3.02 14.52 10.08
CA ALA A 60 3.53 13.40 9.29
C ALA A 60 4.56 13.85 8.22
N ILE A 61 4.30 14.98 7.54
CA ILE A 61 5.26 15.60 6.62
C ILE A 61 6.53 16.00 7.37
N SER A 62 6.38 16.68 8.52
CA SER A 62 7.52 17.13 9.32
C SER A 62 8.36 15.95 9.80
N TRP A 63 7.72 14.91 10.31
CA TRP A 63 8.36 13.68 10.76
C TRP A 63 9.19 13.04 9.65
N VAL A 64 8.57 12.77 8.50
CA VAL A 64 9.24 12.03 7.43
C VAL A 64 10.38 12.84 6.79
N ALA A 65 10.25 14.17 6.74
CA ALA A 65 11.29 15.06 6.21
C ALA A 65 12.53 15.15 7.11
N ASN A 66 12.42 14.78 8.39
CA ASN A 66 13.53 14.75 9.35
C ASN A 66 13.90 13.32 9.76
N LEU A 67 13.35 12.31 9.09
CA LEU A 67 13.59 10.92 9.44
C LEU A 67 14.95 10.47 8.90
N GLU A 68 15.84 10.09 9.81
CA GLU A 68 17.06 9.35 9.51
C GLU A 68 16.90 7.90 10.01
N TYR A 69 17.06 6.93 9.11
CA TYR A 69 16.94 5.51 9.44
C TYR A 69 18.25 4.78 9.19
N TYR A 70 18.85 4.25 10.25
CA TYR A 70 20.11 3.49 10.16
C TYR A 70 19.84 2.02 9.80
N ASP A 71 20.24 1.62 8.59
CA ASP A 71 20.26 0.23 8.15
C ASP A 71 21.48 -0.48 8.72
N SER A 72 21.27 -1.23 9.81
CA SER A 72 22.29 -2.01 10.48
C SER A 72 22.88 -3.16 9.63
N VAL A 73 22.17 -3.63 8.60
CA VAL A 73 22.66 -4.70 7.71
C VAL A 73 23.66 -4.14 6.71
N ARG A 74 23.44 -2.92 6.23
CA ARG A 74 24.29 -2.28 5.19
C ARG A 74 25.27 -1.25 5.74
N GLY A 75 25.09 -0.83 6.99
CA GLY A 75 25.93 0.20 7.62
C GLY A 75 25.72 1.59 7.01
N VAL A 76 24.50 1.89 6.54
CA VAL A 76 24.14 3.14 5.85
C VAL A 76 22.94 3.77 6.54
N THR A 77 22.91 5.10 6.60
CA THR A 77 21.72 5.86 7.02
C THR A 77 20.97 6.34 5.78
N TYR A 78 19.67 6.08 5.74
CA TYR A 78 18.75 6.61 4.75
C TYR A 78 18.00 7.82 5.32
N ASP A 79 18.02 8.94 4.61
CA ASP A 79 17.46 10.23 5.00
C ASP A 79 16.50 10.82 3.95
N ASP A 80 16.19 10.06 2.89
CA ASP A 80 15.38 10.47 1.74
C ASP A 80 13.92 9.96 1.82
N TRP A 81 13.40 9.82 3.05
CA TRP A 81 12.07 9.29 3.30
C TRP A 81 10.95 10.23 2.85
N ARG A 82 9.81 9.64 2.49
CA ARG A 82 8.58 10.37 2.13
C ARG A 82 7.34 9.59 2.53
N LEU A 83 6.21 10.28 2.64
CA LEU A 83 4.91 9.63 2.73
C LEU A 83 4.60 8.84 1.45
N PRO A 84 3.74 7.79 1.53
CA PRO A 84 3.20 7.11 0.36
C PRO A 84 2.55 8.11 -0.60
N LYS A 85 2.74 7.90 -1.89
CA LYS A 85 2.28 8.80 -2.95
C LYS A 85 1.00 8.32 -3.62
N ILE A 86 0.35 9.31 -4.21
CA ILE A 86 -0.73 9.12 -5.17
C ILE A 86 -0.33 9.78 -6.48
N ASN A 87 -0.32 9.00 -7.55
CA ASN A 87 0.03 9.48 -8.87
C ASN A 87 -1.20 10.05 -9.58
N LEU A 88 -1.28 11.38 -9.62
CA LEU A 88 -2.39 12.13 -10.21
C LEU A 88 -2.26 12.33 -11.72
N SER A 89 -1.15 11.91 -12.34
CA SER A 89 -0.93 12.13 -13.78
C SER A 89 -1.80 11.24 -14.68
N SER A 90 -2.55 10.31 -14.10
CA SER A 90 -3.42 9.36 -14.79
C SER A 90 -4.76 9.96 -15.23
N GLY A 91 -5.08 11.18 -14.80
CA GLY A 91 -6.39 11.81 -15.05
C GLY A 91 -7.53 11.23 -14.21
N VAL A 92 -7.26 10.25 -13.34
CA VAL A 92 -8.21 9.78 -12.33
C VAL A 92 -8.33 10.86 -11.25
N GLY A 93 -9.51 11.42 -11.09
CA GLY A 93 -9.77 12.51 -10.16
C GLY A 93 -10.08 12.05 -8.74
N PHE A 94 -9.97 12.99 -7.81
CA PHE A 94 -10.67 12.93 -6.54
C PHE A 94 -12.12 13.34 -6.78
N ASN A 95 -13.08 12.46 -6.44
CA ASN A 95 -14.50 12.80 -6.53
C ASN A 95 -14.99 13.44 -5.23
N TYR A 96 -14.37 14.55 -4.82
CA TYR A 96 -14.72 15.21 -3.57
C TYR A 96 -16.10 15.89 -3.65
N PRO A 97 -16.99 15.81 -2.63
CA PRO A 97 -16.84 15.14 -1.33
C PRO A 97 -17.37 13.70 -1.26
N ILE A 98 -17.61 13.05 -2.40
CA ILE A 98 -18.28 11.75 -2.49
C ILE A 98 -17.24 10.63 -2.40
N TYR A 99 -17.26 9.91 -1.28
CA TYR A 99 -16.57 8.63 -1.17
C TYR A 99 -17.31 7.59 -2.01
N THR A 100 -16.67 7.07 -3.04
CA THR A 100 -17.21 5.94 -3.80
C THR A 100 -16.72 4.62 -3.19
N TYR A 101 -17.37 3.52 -3.55
CA TYR A 101 -17.06 2.19 -3.02
C TYR A 101 -16.49 1.26 -4.08
N ASP A 102 -16.68 1.55 -5.35
CA ASP A 102 -16.49 0.63 -6.48
C ASP A 102 -15.10 0.70 -7.14
N GLY A 103 -14.18 1.48 -6.58
CA GLY A 103 -12.86 1.66 -7.19
C GLY A 103 -12.79 2.74 -8.28
N SER A 104 -13.87 3.49 -8.53
CA SER A 104 -13.97 4.43 -9.68
C SER A 104 -13.24 5.77 -9.52
N SER A 105 -12.77 6.11 -8.32
CA SER A 105 -12.06 7.36 -8.07
C SER A 105 -10.90 7.14 -7.11
N LEU A 106 -9.97 8.10 -7.05
CA LEU A 106 -8.88 8.02 -6.07
C LEU A 106 -9.42 8.03 -4.62
N GLN A 107 -10.51 8.78 -4.38
CA GLN A 107 -11.19 8.82 -3.08
C GLN A 107 -12.26 7.73 -2.98
N CYS A 108 -11.83 6.47 -2.83
CA CYS A 108 -12.78 5.36 -2.70
C CYS A 108 -12.25 4.23 -1.83
N TRP A 109 -13.15 3.36 -1.38
CA TRP A 109 -12.82 2.23 -0.52
C TRP A 109 -12.04 1.13 -1.25
N ASN A 110 -12.44 0.79 -2.46
CA ASN A 110 -11.88 -0.35 -3.20
C ASN A 110 -10.91 0.07 -4.32
N PHE A 111 -10.21 1.20 -4.19
CA PHE A 111 -9.24 1.60 -5.20
C PHE A 111 -8.16 0.53 -5.33
N SER A 112 -7.84 0.11 -6.56
CA SER A 112 -6.87 -0.98 -6.80
C SER A 112 -7.34 -2.41 -6.47
N ALA A 113 -8.51 -2.57 -5.87
CA ALA A 113 -9.01 -3.89 -5.49
C ALA A 113 -9.33 -4.76 -6.72
N PRO A 114 -9.15 -6.10 -6.62
CA PRO A 114 -9.58 -7.04 -7.64
C PRO A 114 -11.04 -6.87 -8.02
N GLY A 115 -11.35 -6.82 -9.32
CA GLY A 115 -12.70 -6.63 -9.85
C GLY A 115 -13.15 -5.18 -10.02
N THR A 116 -12.28 -4.19 -9.76
CA THR A 116 -12.58 -2.76 -9.99
C THR A 116 -12.01 -2.26 -11.31
N VAL A 117 -12.47 -1.09 -11.77
CA VAL A 117 -11.94 -0.44 -12.99
C VAL A 117 -10.46 -0.04 -12.88
N HIS A 118 -9.91 -0.06 -11.67
CA HIS A 118 -8.51 0.25 -11.38
C HIS A 118 -7.79 -0.92 -10.70
N GLU A 119 -8.26 -2.16 -10.84
CA GLU A 119 -7.60 -3.36 -10.32
C GLU A 119 -6.10 -3.36 -10.59
N GLY A 120 -5.28 -3.67 -9.57
CA GLY A 120 -3.83 -3.73 -9.69
C GLY A 120 -3.14 -2.38 -9.89
N SER A 121 -3.88 -1.28 -9.86
CA SER A 121 -3.33 0.07 -10.04
C SER A 121 -2.27 0.40 -8.98
N THR A 122 -1.14 0.92 -9.46
CA THR A 122 -0.05 1.49 -8.64
C THR A 122 -0.22 3.00 -8.43
N LEU A 123 -1.35 3.58 -8.85
CA LEU A 123 -1.60 5.02 -8.71
C LEU A 123 -1.73 5.45 -7.24
N SER A 124 -2.06 4.56 -6.32
CA SER A 124 -1.93 4.78 -4.89
C SER A 124 -1.05 3.67 -4.35
N GLU A 125 0.15 4.01 -3.89
CA GLU A 125 1.12 3.03 -3.38
C GLU A 125 0.54 2.25 -2.20
N LEU A 126 -0.18 2.94 -1.31
CA LEU A 126 -0.78 2.33 -0.12
C LEU A 126 -1.97 1.42 -0.46
N ALA A 127 -2.78 1.80 -1.45
CA ALA A 127 -3.88 0.96 -1.91
C ALA A 127 -3.36 -0.28 -2.66
N HIS A 128 -2.30 -0.11 -3.45
CA HIS A 128 -1.64 -1.22 -4.12
C HIS A 128 -1.11 -2.23 -3.10
N LEU A 129 -0.35 -1.75 -2.12
CA LEU A 129 0.16 -2.55 -1.01
C LEU A 129 -0.95 -3.33 -0.31
N PHE A 130 -2.06 -2.65 0.02
CA PHE A 130 -3.16 -3.27 0.75
C PHE A 130 -3.87 -4.37 -0.07
N TYR A 131 -4.28 -4.07 -1.30
CA TYR A 131 -5.11 -4.98 -2.09
C TYR A 131 -4.33 -6.05 -2.85
N ASN A 132 -3.16 -5.70 -3.37
CA ASN A 132 -2.45 -6.55 -4.33
C ASN A 132 -1.31 -7.31 -3.67
N ASP A 133 -0.50 -6.64 -2.84
CA ASP A 133 0.65 -7.28 -2.20
C ASP A 133 0.25 -8.03 -0.93
N LEU A 134 -0.64 -7.44 -0.13
CA LEU A 134 -1.12 -8.04 1.12
C LEU A 134 -2.43 -8.82 0.94
N ASN A 135 -3.10 -8.72 -0.20
CA ASN A 135 -4.36 -9.42 -0.47
C ASN A 135 -5.43 -9.16 0.63
N ASN A 136 -5.46 -7.94 1.16
CA ASN A 136 -6.48 -7.52 2.10
C ASN A 136 -7.79 -7.17 1.38
N ILE A 137 -8.89 -7.17 2.14
CA ILE A 137 -10.22 -6.82 1.65
C ILE A 137 -10.74 -5.57 2.34
N ALA A 138 -11.53 -4.78 1.64
CA ALA A 138 -12.16 -3.57 2.17
C ALA A 138 -13.30 -3.90 3.14
N PHE A 139 -13.62 -2.94 4.02
CA PHE A 139 -14.81 -3.01 4.87
C PHE A 139 -16.12 -2.98 4.07
N PHE A 140 -16.15 -2.25 2.95
CA PHE A 140 -17.34 -2.13 2.09
C PHE A 140 -17.17 -2.90 0.78
N ASN A 141 -18.24 -3.55 0.33
CA ASN A 141 -18.37 -4.07 -1.04
C ASN A 141 -18.53 -2.91 -2.04
N PHE A 142 -18.48 -3.20 -3.34
CA PHE A 142 -18.56 -2.18 -4.40
C PHE A 142 -19.88 -1.41 -4.44
N ASP A 143 -20.95 -2.00 -3.91
CA ASP A 143 -22.27 -1.37 -3.79
C ASP A 143 -22.45 -0.53 -2.51
N GLY A 144 -21.42 -0.45 -1.66
CA GLY A 144 -21.45 0.24 -0.38
C GLY A 144 -22.07 -0.54 0.78
N SER A 145 -22.47 -1.81 0.57
CA SER A 145 -22.85 -2.70 1.67
C SER A 145 -21.62 -3.15 2.46
N ASN A 146 -21.79 -3.47 3.74
CA ASN A 146 -20.70 -4.03 4.55
C ASN A 146 -20.27 -5.38 3.97
N ASN A 147 -18.96 -5.60 3.86
CA ASN A 147 -18.40 -6.88 3.49
C ASN A 147 -18.40 -7.81 4.72
N PRO A 148 -19.25 -8.85 4.77
CA PRO A 148 -19.32 -9.72 5.93
C PRO A 148 -18.02 -10.50 6.16
N ASN A 149 -17.24 -10.74 5.09
CA ASN A 149 -15.96 -11.43 5.19
C ASN A 149 -14.88 -10.56 5.84
N TRP A 150 -15.05 -9.24 5.91
CA TRP A 150 -14.04 -8.35 6.50
C TRP A 150 -13.77 -8.62 7.98
N LEU A 151 -14.78 -9.06 8.74
CA LEU A 151 -14.62 -9.43 10.16
C LEU A 151 -13.97 -10.80 10.37
N TRP A 152 -14.10 -11.69 9.38
CA TRP A 152 -13.62 -13.08 9.44
C TRP A 152 -12.28 -13.26 8.74
N ASN A 153 -11.93 -12.34 7.84
CA ASN A 153 -10.64 -12.35 7.16
C ASN A 153 -9.59 -11.77 8.09
N VAL A 154 -8.50 -12.50 8.28
CA VAL A 154 -7.37 -12.03 9.07
C VAL A 154 -6.70 -10.93 8.27
N PHE A 155 -6.67 -9.71 8.80
CA PHE A 155 -5.90 -8.62 8.22
C PHE A 155 -4.45 -9.06 8.04
N ASN A 156 -4.03 -9.13 6.79
CA ASN A 156 -2.74 -9.63 6.40
C ASN A 156 -1.72 -8.51 6.49
N ASN A 157 -0.82 -8.66 7.45
CA ASN A 157 0.29 -7.74 7.64
C ASN A 157 1.49 -8.06 6.75
N GLY A 158 1.50 -9.22 6.08
CA GLY A 158 2.67 -9.68 5.34
C GLY A 158 3.93 -9.60 6.22
N PRO A 159 5.02 -8.97 5.73
CA PRO A 159 6.24 -8.82 6.51
C PRO A 159 6.23 -7.62 7.48
N PHE A 160 5.16 -6.82 7.53
CA PHE A 160 5.08 -5.62 8.34
C PHE A 160 4.73 -5.91 9.81
N ILE A 161 5.22 -5.04 10.69
CA ILE A 161 4.84 -4.99 12.10
C ILE A 161 4.16 -3.65 12.40
N ASN A 162 3.30 -3.63 13.44
CA ASN A 162 2.50 -2.46 13.84
C ASN A 162 1.62 -1.85 12.74
N LEU A 163 1.34 -2.62 11.69
CA LEU A 163 0.44 -2.24 10.62
C LEU A 163 -0.99 -2.06 11.19
N GLN A 164 -1.54 -0.86 11.03
CA GLN A 164 -2.80 -0.46 11.68
C GLN A 164 -4.00 -0.80 10.82
N TYR A 165 -5.06 -1.37 11.41
CA TYR A 165 -6.27 -1.81 10.70
C TYR A 165 -7.06 -0.73 9.93
N HIS A 166 -6.62 0.53 9.94
CA HIS A 166 -7.39 1.70 9.56
C HIS A 166 -6.78 2.47 8.37
N TYR A 167 -7.60 2.68 7.33
CA TYR A 167 -7.44 3.64 6.23
C TYR A 167 -6.18 3.51 5.36
N TYR A 168 -6.14 2.46 4.52
CA TYR A 168 -5.16 2.29 3.43
C TYR A 168 -5.57 2.96 2.12
N THR A 169 -6.76 3.55 2.12
CA THR A 169 -7.26 4.45 1.10
C THR A 169 -7.05 5.87 1.58
N ILE A 170 -6.72 6.76 0.66
CA ILE A 170 -6.36 8.18 0.88
C ILE A 170 -6.94 8.73 2.17
N ASP A 171 -6.03 9.00 3.09
CA ASP A 171 -6.25 9.39 4.47
C ASP A 171 -7.34 10.47 4.62
N LYS A 172 -8.13 10.35 5.68
CA LYS A 172 -8.99 11.42 6.21
C LYS A 172 -8.19 12.72 6.46
N SER A 173 -6.87 12.66 6.64
CA SER A 173 -6.01 13.84 6.86
C SER A 173 -5.86 14.76 5.65
N TYR A 174 -6.25 14.34 4.44
CA TYR A 174 -6.48 15.28 3.33
C TYR A 174 -7.61 16.29 3.64
N HIS A 175 -8.42 16.04 4.68
CA HIS A 175 -9.55 16.90 5.07
C HIS A 175 -9.32 17.76 6.32
N ASN A 176 -8.18 17.64 7.02
CA ASN A 176 -7.94 18.47 8.22
C ASN A 176 -7.38 19.88 7.89
N ASN A 177 -7.37 20.28 6.61
CA ASN A 177 -6.96 21.62 6.16
C ASN A 177 -8.06 22.34 5.34
N ILE A 178 -9.33 22.18 5.71
CA ILE A 178 -10.40 23.08 5.28
C ILE A 178 -11.11 23.55 6.57
N PRO A 179 -11.31 24.87 6.78
CA PRO A 179 -11.88 25.43 8.02
C PRO A 179 -13.24 24.82 8.41
#